data_AF-A0A9Q6PTA5-F1
#
_entry.id   AF-A0A9Q6PTA5-F1
#
_cell.length_a   1.000
_cell.length_b   1.000
_cell.length_c   1.000
_cell.angle_alpha   90.00
_cell.angle_beta   90.00
_cell.angle_gamma   90.00
#
_symmetry.space_group_name_H-M   'P 1'
#
loop_
_entity.id
_entity.type
_entity.pdbx_description
1 polymer ?
#
loop_
_entity_poly.entity_id
_entity_poly.type
_entity_poly.pdbx_seq_one_letter_code
_entity_poly.pdbx_strand_id
1 'polypeptide(L)'
;MVLKRSPDRLDGSEFKLTSAPALEVDGLTKIYDKKYIALNQVSFVIEQGGFYALLGPNGAGKSTLINIITGLISKSAGSVRLFGYELSPGGNPQVKELIGLVSQEFNFNPFETVEHILYTQAGYYGLSRKKVQDKIEYYLKKLGLWEKRQQRARYLSGGMKRRLMIARALLHVPQLLILDEPTAGVDVELRRLMWDFLRELNAQGMTIILTSHYFEEVERLCRNIIILNKGKLIENKPINELLDVSSTKVAKNNFILELKEPLILMADQIELKPFELINIDDRHWWVSLYPHQGQTMSQLLGLLAEQGVAVVNVTNESRQTNMLETIFISLTQKENKNNEVG
;
A
#
# COMPACT_ATOMS: atom_id res chain seq x y z
N MET A 1 -15.93 15.12 -26.97
CA MET A 1 -16.85 15.32 -25.82
C MET A 1 -16.10 16.12 -24.77
N VAL A 2 -16.45 17.40 -24.58
CA VAL A 2 -15.79 18.26 -23.58
C VAL A 2 -16.26 17.79 -22.21
N LEU A 3 -15.35 17.35 -21.34
CA LEU A 3 -15.64 17.21 -19.91
C LEU A 3 -16.06 18.60 -19.45
N LYS A 4 -17.37 18.87 -19.29
CA LYS A 4 -17.78 20.14 -18.71
C LYS A 4 -17.06 20.23 -17.37
N ARG A 5 -16.31 21.32 -17.13
CA ARG A 5 -15.95 21.71 -15.76
C ARG A 5 -17.26 21.62 -15.01
N SER A 6 -17.42 20.63 -14.14
CA SER A 6 -18.67 20.46 -13.40
C SER A 6 -18.41 21.06 -12.03
N PRO A 7 -18.57 22.39 -11.87
CA PRO A 7 -18.55 23.04 -10.56
C PRO A 7 -19.67 22.49 -9.65
N ASP A 8 -20.53 21.63 -10.18
CA ASP A 8 -21.60 20.91 -9.51
C ASP A 8 -21.12 19.68 -8.75
N ARG A 9 -19.91 19.11 -8.97
CA ARG A 9 -19.40 18.01 -8.11
C ARG A 9 -19.19 18.42 -6.63
N LEU A 10 -19.38 19.70 -6.33
CA LEU A 10 -19.28 20.23 -5.00
C LEU A 10 -20.50 19.94 -4.12
N ASP A 11 -21.63 19.54 -4.71
CA ASP A 11 -22.92 19.34 -4.03
C ASP A 11 -23.11 17.96 -3.38
N GLY A 12 -22.09 17.10 -3.42
CA GLY A 12 -22.21 15.72 -2.92
C GLY A 12 -22.84 14.76 -3.94
N SER A 13 -22.87 15.13 -5.23
CA SER A 13 -23.26 14.24 -6.32
C SER A 13 -22.57 12.89 -6.19
N GLU A 14 -23.35 11.81 -6.11
CA GLU A 14 -22.89 10.42 -6.09
C GLU A 14 -21.82 10.18 -7.17
N PHE A 15 -20.82 9.37 -6.84
CA PHE A 15 -19.83 8.92 -7.81
C PHE A 15 -20.56 8.11 -8.90
N LYS A 16 -20.85 8.75 -10.03
CA LYS A 16 -21.45 8.06 -11.17
C LYS A 16 -20.42 7.12 -11.78
N LEU A 17 -20.56 5.84 -11.43
CA LEU A 17 -19.80 4.77 -12.05
C LEU A 17 -20.08 4.76 -13.55
N THR A 18 -19.03 4.83 -14.36
CA THR A 18 -19.15 4.60 -15.81
C THR A 18 -18.87 3.14 -16.13
N SER A 19 -19.19 2.70 -17.35
CA SER A 19 -18.87 1.32 -17.79
C SER A 19 -17.39 1.09 -18.05
N ALA A 20 -16.56 2.15 -18.09
CA ALA A 20 -15.13 2.04 -18.31
C ALA A 20 -14.40 1.81 -16.98
N PRO A 21 -13.25 1.11 -16.94
CA PRO A 21 -12.43 1.03 -15.73
C PRO A 21 -11.93 2.40 -15.25
N ALA A 22 -11.52 2.50 -13.97
CA ALA A 22 -10.95 3.73 -13.43
C ALA A 22 -9.60 4.05 -14.05
N LEU A 23 -8.75 3.03 -14.20
CA LEU A 23 -7.43 3.13 -14.82
C LEU A 23 -7.16 1.89 -15.66
N GLU A 24 -6.82 2.10 -16.92
CA GLU A 24 -6.32 1.06 -17.83
C GLU A 24 -4.88 1.41 -18.20
N VAL A 25 -3.97 0.48 -17.98
CA VAL A 25 -2.57 0.59 -18.37
C VAL A 25 -2.29 -0.55 -19.35
N ASP A 26 -1.77 -0.22 -20.54
CA ASP A 26 -1.50 -1.21 -21.58
C ASP A 26 -0.11 -1.01 -22.21
N GLY A 27 0.74 -2.02 -22.08
CA GLY A 27 2.09 -2.07 -22.65
C GLY A 27 2.99 -0.95 -22.15
N LEU A 28 2.74 -0.43 -20.95
CA LEU A 28 3.37 0.79 -20.48
C LEU A 28 4.87 0.57 -20.27
N THR A 29 5.64 1.38 -20.98
CA THR A 29 7.10 1.32 -20.96
C THR A 29 7.67 2.71 -20.70
N LYS A 30 8.68 2.78 -19.82
CA LYS A 30 9.42 4.00 -19.53
C LYS A 30 10.92 3.73 -19.51
N ILE A 31 11.63 4.45 -20.36
CA ILE A 31 13.08 4.41 -20.48
C ILE A 31 13.65 5.78 -20.11
N TYR A 32 14.59 5.81 -19.17
CA TYR A 32 15.39 6.98 -18.80
C TYR A 32 16.76 6.90 -19.47
N ASP A 33 17.22 8.04 -20.00
CA ASP A 33 18.54 8.24 -20.62
C ASP A 33 18.94 7.15 -21.63
N LYS A 34 17.93 6.54 -22.27
CA LYS A 34 18.04 5.41 -23.22
C LYS A 34 18.80 4.18 -22.70
N LYS A 35 19.02 4.07 -21.38
CA LYS A 35 19.79 2.97 -20.76
C LYS A 35 19.04 2.27 -19.64
N TYR A 36 18.20 2.99 -18.91
CA TYR A 36 17.50 2.44 -17.75
C TYR A 36 16.01 2.26 -18.05
N ILE A 37 15.56 1.00 -18.06
CA ILE A 37 14.14 0.65 -18.24
C ILE A 37 13.49 0.64 -16.86
N ALA A 38 12.76 1.70 -16.52
CA ALA A 38 12.06 1.83 -15.24
C ALA A 38 10.70 1.10 -15.23
N LEU A 39 10.06 0.98 -16.39
CA LEU A 39 8.85 0.20 -16.60
C LEU A 39 8.99 -0.52 -17.95
N ASN A 40 8.62 -1.80 -17.99
CA ASN A 40 8.77 -2.69 -19.14
C ASN A 40 7.45 -3.42 -19.42
N GLN A 41 6.70 -2.96 -20.42
CA GLN A 41 5.46 -3.58 -20.90
C GLN A 41 4.45 -3.91 -19.78
N VAL A 42 4.27 -2.98 -18.83
CA VAL A 42 3.32 -3.16 -17.73
C VAL A 42 1.90 -2.99 -18.25
N SER A 43 1.04 -3.99 -18.05
CA SER A 43 -0.39 -3.94 -18.40
C SER A 43 -1.26 -4.38 -17.23
N PHE A 44 -2.22 -3.56 -16.80
CA PHE A 44 -3.19 -3.92 -15.78
C PHE A 44 -4.42 -3.00 -15.83
N VAL A 45 -5.50 -3.42 -15.17
CA VAL A 45 -6.76 -2.69 -15.08
C VAL A 45 -7.15 -2.52 -13.61
N ILE A 46 -7.64 -1.32 -13.28
CA ILE A 46 -8.21 -0.96 -11.98
C ILE A 46 -9.67 -0.60 -12.20
N GLU A 47 -10.55 -1.35 -11.54
CA GLU A 47 -11.99 -1.13 -11.58
C GLU A 47 -12.40 0.08 -10.72
N GLN A 48 -13.49 0.74 -11.12
CA GLN A 48 -14.03 1.86 -10.36
C GLN A 48 -14.51 1.44 -8.97
N GLY A 49 -14.30 2.31 -7.99
CA GLY A 49 -14.64 2.05 -6.59
C GLY A 49 -13.76 0.98 -5.94
N GLY A 50 -12.72 0.51 -6.62
CA GLY A 50 -11.77 -0.43 -6.03
C GLY A 50 -10.76 0.26 -5.11
N PHE A 51 -10.31 -0.48 -4.09
CA PHE A 51 -9.21 -0.09 -3.21
C PHE A 51 -8.03 -1.03 -3.49
N TYR A 52 -7.01 -0.49 -4.17
CA TYR A 52 -5.85 -1.22 -4.66
C TYR A 52 -4.59 -0.87 -3.86
N ALA A 53 -3.80 -1.88 -3.50
CA ALA A 53 -2.42 -1.66 -3.08
C ALA A 53 -1.46 -1.75 -4.27
N LEU A 54 -0.51 -0.82 -4.36
CA LEU A 54 0.60 -0.87 -5.30
C LEU A 54 1.89 -1.17 -4.52
N LEU A 55 2.34 -2.42 -4.55
CA LEU A 55 3.51 -2.91 -3.82
C LEU A 55 4.67 -3.23 -4.76
N GLY A 56 5.86 -3.27 -4.18
CA GLY A 56 7.11 -3.55 -4.90
C GLY A 56 8.32 -3.06 -4.11
N PRO A 57 9.51 -3.65 -4.28
CA PRO A 57 10.71 -3.16 -3.63
C PRO A 57 11.08 -1.74 -4.10
N ASN A 58 12.07 -1.13 -3.46
CA ASN A 58 12.62 0.14 -3.93
C ASN A 58 13.23 -0.06 -5.32
N GLY A 59 12.97 0.88 -6.23
CA GLY A 59 13.37 0.75 -7.63
C GLY A 59 12.48 -0.17 -8.49
N ALA A 60 11.37 -0.69 -7.97
CA ALA A 60 10.46 -1.53 -8.75
C ALA A 60 9.67 -0.78 -9.85
N GLY A 61 9.69 0.56 -9.86
CA GLY A 61 8.98 1.39 -10.83
C GLY A 61 7.67 2.02 -10.31
N LYS A 62 7.31 1.85 -9.02
CA LYS A 62 6.07 2.40 -8.43
C LYS A 62 5.93 3.91 -8.62
N SER A 63 6.93 4.69 -8.20
CA SER A 63 6.90 6.16 -8.33
C SER A 63 6.91 6.59 -9.80
N THR A 64 7.61 5.86 -10.67
CA THR A 64 7.58 6.10 -12.12
C THR A 64 6.17 5.90 -12.69
N LEU A 65 5.50 4.82 -12.30
CA LEU A 65 4.12 4.53 -12.70
C LEU A 65 3.17 5.62 -12.21
N ILE A 66 3.22 5.99 -10.93
CA ILE A 66 2.40 7.06 -10.35
C ILE A 66 2.64 8.39 -11.08
N ASN A 67 3.89 8.74 -11.36
CA ASN A 67 4.24 9.97 -12.06
C ASN A 67 3.73 10.00 -13.51
N ILE A 68 3.64 8.84 -14.18
CA ILE A 68 3.04 8.74 -15.52
C ILE A 68 1.53 8.91 -15.43
N ILE A 69 0.86 8.19 -14.52
CA ILE A 69 -0.60 8.26 -14.33
C ILE A 69 -1.04 9.68 -13.98
N THR A 70 -0.26 10.39 -13.16
CA THR A 70 -0.54 11.78 -12.77
C THR A 70 -0.10 12.81 -13.82
N GLY A 71 0.55 12.35 -14.89
CA GLY A 71 1.02 13.19 -15.99
C GLY A 71 2.15 14.16 -15.60
N LEU A 72 2.92 13.82 -14.56
CA LEU A 72 4.14 14.53 -14.15
C LEU A 72 5.33 14.16 -15.05
N ILE A 73 5.35 12.93 -15.57
CA ILE A 73 6.35 12.48 -16.55
C ILE A 73 5.67 11.82 -17.75
N SER A 74 6.30 11.91 -18.92
CA SER A 74 5.81 11.24 -20.13
C SER A 74 6.24 9.78 -20.21
N LYS A 75 5.35 8.90 -20.66
CA LYS A 75 5.66 7.51 -21.04
C LYS A 75 6.56 7.44 -22.27
N SER A 76 7.32 6.36 -22.42
CA SER A 76 8.13 6.10 -23.63
C SER A 76 7.34 5.31 -24.68
N ALA A 77 6.52 4.35 -24.25
CA ALA A 77 5.60 3.59 -25.10
C ALA A 77 4.39 3.08 -24.29
N GLY A 78 3.43 2.44 -24.96
CA GLY A 78 2.18 1.95 -24.37
C GLY A 78 1.10 3.04 -24.26
N SER A 79 0.00 2.74 -23.58
CA SER A 79 -1.11 3.66 -23.36
C SER A 79 -1.57 3.64 -21.90
N VAL A 80 -2.14 4.76 -21.46
CA VAL A 80 -2.78 4.88 -20.14
C VAL A 80 -4.10 5.59 -20.35
N ARG A 81 -5.20 5.02 -19.87
CA ARG A 81 -6.53 5.63 -19.92
C ARG A 81 -7.11 5.75 -18.51
N LEU A 82 -7.70 6.90 -18.21
CA LEU A 82 -8.41 7.17 -16.97
C LEU A 82 -9.88 7.36 -17.28
N PHE A 83 -10.75 6.52 -16.72
CA PHE A 83 -12.20 6.59 -16.94
C PHE A 83 -12.56 6.63 -18.44
N GLY A 84 -11.82 5.86 -19.26
CA GLY A 84 -11.95 5.84 -20.73
C GLY A 84 -11.25 6.98 -21.48
N TYR A 85 -10.65 7.96 -20.80
CA TYR A 85 -9.91 9.07 -21.42
C TYR A 85 -8.41 8.78 -21.48
N GLU A 86 -7.83 8.83 -22.68
CA GLU A 86 -6.39 8.62 -22.84
C GLU A 86 -5.55 9.77 -22.25
N LEU A 87 -4.52 9.40 -21.48
CA LEU A 87 -3.49 10.30 -20.99
C LEU A 87 -2.39 10.46 -22.04
N SER A 88 -2.47 11.56 -22.79
CA SER A 88 -1.49 11.93 -23.80
C SER A 88 -0.90 13.33 -23.54
N PRO A 89 0.35 13.58 -23.94
CA PRO A 89 0.90 14.94 -23.96
C PRO A 89 0.02 15.85 -24.83
N GLY A 90 -0.41 16.99 -24.29
CA GLY A 90 -1.34 17.90 -24.97
C GLY A 90 -2.81 17.44 -24.99
N GLY A 91 -3.13 16.31 -24.35
CA GLY A 91 -4.50 15.85 -24.15
C GLY A 91 -5.30 16.76 -23.20
N ASN A 92 -6.58 16.43 -23.00
CA ASN A 92 -7.49 17.27 -22.20
C ASN A 92 -6.97 17.42 -20.76
N PRO A 93 -6.58 18.63 -20.31
CA PRO A 93 -6.08 18.85 -18.95
C PRO A 93 -7.10 18.46 -17.87
N GLN A 94 -8.39 18.50 -18.18
CA GLN A 94 -9.48 18.18 -17.26
C GLN A 94 -9.48 16.71 -16.82
N VAL A 95 -8.85 15.81 -17.58
CA VAL A 95 -8.69 14.41 -17.15
C VAL A 95 -7.85 14.34 -15.87
N LYS A 96 -6.89 15.27 -15.69
CA LYS A 96 -6.07 15.34 -14.47
C LYS A 96 -6.87 15.82 -13.26
N GLU A 97 -7.96 16.55 -13.47
CA GLU A 97 -8.89 16.93 -12.38
C GLU A 97 -9.61 15.71 -11.79
N LEU A 98 -9.59 14.56 -12.46
CA LEU A 98 -10.15 13.31 -11.92
C LEU A 98 -9.22 12.65 -10.87
N ILE A 99 -7.98 13.12 -10.73
CA ILE A 99 -6.96 12.51 -9.86
C ILE A 99 -6.68 13.41 -8.65
N GLY A 100 -6.69 12.81 -7.46
CA GLY A 100 -6.08 13.38 -6.26
C GLY A 100 -4.76 12.66 -5.99
N LEU A 101 -3.66 13.40 -5.85
CA LEU A 101 -2.35 12.84 -5.54
C LEU A 101 -1.86 13.30 -4.17
N VAL A 102 -1.53 12.35 -3.31
CA VAL A 102 -0.76 12.56 -2.08
C VAL A 102 0.63 12.01 -2.33
N SER A 103 1.58 12.89 -2.61
CA SER A 103 2.99 12.54 -2.82
C SER A 103 3.71 12.18 -1.52
N GLN A 104 4.82 11.45 -1.64
CA GLN A 104 5.71 11.15 -0.53
C GLN A 104 6.31 12.43 0.08
N GLU A 105 6.72 13.39 -0.77
CA GLU A 105 7.28 14.68 -0.34
C GLU A 105 6.21 15.74 -0.11
N PHE A 106 6.47 16.66 0.83
CA PHE A 106 5.59 17.81 1.10
C PHE A 106 5.80 18.90 0.04
N ASN A 107 4.72 19.28 -0.64
CA ASN A 107 4.76 20.20 -1.79
C ASN A 107 3.84 21.43 -1.62
N PHE A 108 3.71 21.94 -0.40
CA PHE A 108 2.98 23.17 -0.07
C PHE A 108 3.89 24.22 0.56
N ASN A 109 3.48 25.49 0.49
CA ASN A 109 4.22 26.60 1.06
C ASN A 109 4.26 26.50 2.61
N PRO A 110 5.45 26.35 3.24
CA PRO A 110 5.55 26.17 4.68
C PRO A 110 5.16 27.42 5.49
N PHE A 111 5.11 28.60 4.85
CA PHE A 111 4.79 29.86 5.51
C PHE A 111 3.29 30.19 5.51
N GLU A 112 2.49 29.49 4.71
CA GLU A 112 1.04 29.65 4.67
C GLU A 112 0.35 28.92 5.83
N THR A 113 -0.83 29.40 6.21
CA THR A 113 -1.69 28.69 7.15
C THR A 113 -2.32 27.47 6.49
N VAL A 114 -2.67 26.47 7.32
CA VAL A 114 -3.34 25.24 6.86
C VAL A 114 -4.56 25.53 6.02
N GLU A 115 -5.43 26.46 6.45
CA GLU A 115 -6.62 26.84 5.71
C GLU A 115 -6.29 27.54 4.39
N HIS A 116 -5.27 28.42 4.39
CA HIS A 116 -4.87 29.16 3.20
C HIS A 116 -4.33 28.22 2.11
N ILE A 117 -3.53 27.21 2.49
CA ILE A 117 -3.05 26.17 1.56
C ILE A 117 -4.23 25.50 0.85
N LEU A 118 -5.30 25.21 1.57
CA LEU A 118 -6.51 24.60 1.02
C LEU A 118 -7.27 25.57 0.10
N TYR A 119 -7.40 26.84 0.45
CA TYR A 119 -7.98 27.84 -0.46
C TYR A 119 -7.14 28.04 -1.73
N THR A 120 -5.81 28.06 -1.62
CA THR A 120 -4.90 28.16 -2.76
C THR A 120 -5.09 26.97 -3.70
N GLN A 121 -5.17 25.75 -3.14
CA GLN A 121 -5.46 24.55 -3.92
C GLN A 121 -6.81 24.66 -4.64
N ALA A 122 -7.87 25.08 -3.93
CA ALA A 122 -9.18 25.28 -4.53
C ALA A 122 -9.15 26.29 -5.71
N GLY A 123 -8.35 27.35 -5.56
CA GLY A 123 -8.12 28.35 -6.62
C GLY A 123 -7.52 27.76 -7.90
N TYR A 124 -6.56 26.83 -7.79
CA TYR A 124 -5.99 26.15 -8.97
C TYR A 124 -7.03 25.35 -9.77
N TYR A 125 -8.09 24.87 -9.11
CA TYR A 125 -9.20 24.16 -9.75
C TYR A 125 -10.39 25.07 -10.09
N GLY A 126 -10.22 26.40 -9.98
CA GLY A 126 -11.26 27.38 -10.31
C GLY A 126 -12.46 27.37 -9.35
N LEU A 127 -12.29 26.84 -8.13
CA LEU A 127 -13.33 26.77 -7.11
C LEU A 127 -13.33 28.06 -6.28
N SER A 128 -14.50 28.66 -6.06
CA SER A 128 -14.61 29.88 -5.26
C SER A 128 -14.53 29.55 -3.77
N ARG A 129 -13.97 30.47 -2.97
CA ARG A 129 -13.83 30.30 -1.51
C ARG A 129 -15.15 29.93 -0.83
N LYS A 130 -16.23 30.62 -1.18
CA LYS A 130 -17.58 30.37 -0.63
C LYS A 130 -18.07 28.93 -0.89
N LYS A 131 -17.71 28.33 -2.03
CA LYS A 131 -18.11 26.96 -2.39
C LYS A 131 -17.31 25.87 -1.67
N VAL A 132 -16.09 26.18 -1.22
CA VAL A 132 -15.18 25.18 -0.62
C VAL A 132 -15.06 25.31 0.88
N GLN A 133 -15.56 26.38 1.49
CA GLN A 133 -15.45 26.64 2.92
C GLN A 133 -15.95 25.46 3.77
N ASP A 134 -17.17 24.99 3.50
CA ASP A 134 -17.77 23.86 4.24
C ASP A 134 -16.99 22.55 4.03
N LYS A 135 -16.40 22.36 2.84
CA LYS A 135 -15.55 21.19 2.54
C LYS A 135 -14.20 21.26 3.24
N ILE A 136 -13.58 22.42 3.29
CA ILE A 136 -12.35 22.66 4.03
C ILE A 136 -12.58 22.34 5.50
N GLU A 137 -13.67 22.86 6.06
CA GLU A 137 -14.06 22.55 7.44
C GLU A 137 -14.30 21.05 7.64
N TYR A 138 -15.08 20.41 6.77
CA TYR A 138 -15.34 18.98 6.81
C TYR A 138 -14.05 18.15 6.80
N TYR A 139 -13.16 18.36 5.82
CA TYR A 139 -11.93 17.60 5.70
C TYR A 139 -10.96 17.87 6.85
N LEU A 140 -10.81 19.14 7.28
CA LEU A 140 -9.96 19.46 8.42
C LEU A 140 -10.49 18.86 9.73
N LYS A 141 -11.81 18.76 9.93
CA LYS A 141 -12.39 18.07 11.09
C LYS A 141 -12.17 16.56 11.02
N LYS A 142 -12.53 15.92 9.89
CA LYS A 142 -12.32 14.46 9.68
C LYS A 142 -10.87 14.06 9.85
N LEU A 143 -9.94 14.92 9.44
CA LEU A 143 -8.51 14.68 9.55
C LEU A 143 -7.89 15.27 10.82
N GLY A 144 -8.66 15.76 11.79
CA GLY A 144 -8.16 16.23 13.09
C GLY A 144 -7.15 17.40 13.00
N LEU A 145 -7.40 18.34 12.09
CA LEU A 145 -6.58 19.54 11.83
C LEU A 145 -7.34 20.86 12.00
N TRP A 146 -8.63 20.82 12.35
CA TRP A 146 -9.48 22.03 12.44
C TRP A 146 -8.97 23.08 13.43
N GLU A 147 -8.52 22.66 14.62
CA GLU A 147 -7.94 23.56 15.63
C GLU A 147 -6.60 24.17 15.19
N LYS A 148 -6.01 23.64 14.13
CA LYS A 148 -4.72 24.03 13.58
C LYS A 148 -4.85 24.81 12.27
N ARG A 149 -6.09 25.11 11.83
CA ARG A 149 -6.37 25.75 10.54
C ARG A 149 -5.66 27.10 10.34
N GLN A 150 -5.46 27.86 11.41
CA GLN A 150 -4.76 29.15 11.39
C GLN A 150 -3.25 29.05 11.66
N GLN A 151 -2.74 27.85 11.95
CA GLN A 151 -1.31 27.64 12.18
C GLN A 151 -0.56 27.55 10.84
N ARG A 152 0.65 28.11 10.78
CA ARG A 152 1.52 27.97 9.60
C ARG A 152 2.02 26.53 9.45
N ALA A 153 2.06 26.04 8.22
CA ALA A 153 2.35 24.63 7.94
C ALA A 153 3.75 24.18 8.39
N ARG A 154 4.73 25.09 8.47
CA ARG A 154 6.07 24.79 9.01
C ARG A 154 6.06 24.25 10.44
N TYR A 155 5.06 24.63 11.24
CA TYR A 155 4.93 24.23 12.64
C TYR A 155 4.12 22.95 12.84
N LEU A 156 3.65 22.31 11.76
CA LEU A 156 2.98 21.02 11.83
C LEU A 156 4.00 19.88 11.96
N SER A 157 3.62 18.83 12.69
CA SER A 157 4.38 17.56 12.67
C SER A 157 4.29 16.88 11.30
N GLY A 158 5.18 15.93 11.02
CA GLY A 158 5.16 15.17 9.77
C GLY A 158 3.80 14.51 9.50
N GLY A 159 3.21 13.84 10.50
CA GLY A 159 1.88 13.23 10.38
C GLY A 159 0.75 14.25 10.20
N MET A 160 0.87 15.46 10.75
CA MET A 160 -0.09 16.55 10.47
C MET A 160 0.04 17.05 9.03
N LYS A 161 1.26 17.16 8.51
CA LYS A 161 1.53 17.54 7.11
C LYS A 161 0.99 16.50 6.12
N ARG A 162 1.15 15.20 6.41
CA ARG A 162 0.57 14.10 5.63
C ARG A 162 -0.96 14.19 5.57
N ARG A 163 -1.62 14.41 6.72
CA ARG A 163 -3.08 14.62 6.78
C ARG A 163 -3.52 15.86 5.98
N LEU A 164 -2.77 16.95 6.04
CA LEU A 164 -3.05 18.14 5.23
C LEU A 164 -2.93 17.84 3.72
N MET A 165 -1.96 17.03 3.30
CA MET A 165 -1.84 16.60 1.90
C MET A 165 -3.08 15.84 1.44
N ILE A 166 -3.65 14.97 2.29
CA ILE A 166 -4.89 14.26 1.98
C ILE A 166 -6.06 15.23 1.83
N ALA A 167 -6.24 16.16 2.77
CA ALA A 167 -7.27 17.20 2.66
C ALA A 167 -7.14 17.98 1.34
N ARG A 168 -5.92 18.37 0.99
CA ARG A 168 -5.59 19.09 -0.25
C ARG A 168 -5.94 18.28 -1.50
N ALA A 169 -5.61 16.99 -1.52
CA ALA A 169 -5.89 16.11 -2.66
C ALA A 169 -7.38 15.85 -2.89
N LEU A 170 -8.23 16.03 -1.86
CA LEU A 170 -9.67 15.76 -1.91
C LEU A 170 -10.53 16.99 -2.22
N LEU A 171 -9.97 18.20 -2.21
CA LEU A 171 -10.73 19.44 -2.34
C LEU A 171 -11.51 19.56 -3.64
N HIS A 172 -10.89 19.15 -4.75
CA HIS A 172 -11.50 19.20 -6.08
C HIS A 172 -12.35 17.96 -6.40
N VAL A 173 -12.59 17.10 -5.41
CA VAL A 173 -13.45 15.90 -5.52
C VAL A 173 -13.00 14.98 -6.66
N PRO A 174 -11.79 14.40 -6.55
CA PRO A 174 -11.30 13.47 -7.56
C PRO A 174 -12.18 12.20 -7.62
N GLN A 175 -12.02 11.40 -8.67
CA GLN A 175 -12.61 10.05 -8.76
C GLN A 175 -11.58 8.96 -8.47
N LEU A 176 -10.30 9.26 -8.67
CA LEU A 176 -9.16 8.41 -8.35
C LEU A 176 -8.26 9.14 -7.33
N LEU A 177 -8.05 8.54 -6.17
CA LEU A 177 -7.11 9.02 -5.15
C LEU A 177 -5.87 8.12 -5.13
N ILE A 178 -4.70 8.70 -5.32
CA ILE A 178 -3.41 8.01 -5.22
C ILE A 178 -2.70 8.50 -3.96
N LEU A 179 -2.36 7.56 -3.08
CA LEU A 179 -1.74 7.78 -1.79
C LEU A 179 -0.35 7.15 -1.76
N ASP A 180 0.69 7.96 -1.80
CA ASP A 180 2.07 7.48 -1.75
C ASP A 180 2.61 7.54 -0.31
N GLU A 181 2.60 6.42 0.41
CA GLU A 181 2.96 6.28 1.83
C GLU A 181 2.24 7.25 2.80
N PRO A 182 0.90 7.38 2.75
CA PRO A 182 0.17 8.47 3.42
C PRO A 182 0.27 8.49 4.95
N THR A 183 0.59 7.36 5.57
CA THR A 183 0.56 7.12 7.03
C THR A 183 1.94 7.24 7.70
N ALA A 184 2.99 7.50 6.92
CA ALA A 184 4.35 7.61 7.44
C ALA A 184 4.46 8.71 8.51
N GLY A 185 4.95 8.37 9.69
CA GLY A 185 5.09 9.30 10.82
C GLY A 185 3.77 9.77 11.44
N VAL A 186 2.67 9.06 11.18
CA VAL A 186 1.37 9.25 11.85
C VAL A 186 1.26 8.28 13.02
N ASP A 187 0.85 8.80 14.17
CA ASP A 187 0.56 8.02 15.38
C ASP A 187 -0.51 6.94 15.13
N VAL A 188 -0.46 5.85 15.90
CA VAL A 188 -1.32 4.67 15.72
C VAL A 188 -2.81 5.02 15.80
N GLU A 189 -3.22 5.88 16.73
CA GLU A 189 -4.64 6.25 16.88
C GLU A 189 -5.13 7.05 15.68
N LEU A 190 -4.36 8.09 15.30
CA LEU A 190 -4.68 8.93 14.15
C LEU A 190 -4.64 8.16 12.82
N ARG A 191 -3.81 7.11 12.75
CA ARG A 191 -3.75 6.23 11.59
C ARG A 191 -5.06 5.47 11.39
N ARG A 192 -5.66 4.95 12.46
CA ARG A 192 -6.95 4.26 12.40
C ARG A 192 -8.07 5.20 11.94
N LEU A 193 -8.12 6.41 12.49
CA LEU A 193 -9.09 7.44 12.03
C LEU A 193 -8.94 7.75 10.54
N MET A 194 -7.70 7.79 10.05
CA MET A 194 -7.43 8.01 8.63
C MET A 194 -7.87 6.81 7.78
N TRP A 195 -7.64 5.58 8.24
CA TRP A 195 -8.13 4.37 7.57
C TRP A 195 -9.65 4.36 7.46
N ASP A 196 -10.36 4.70 8.54
CA ASP A 196 -11.82 4.80 8.57
C ASP A 196 -12.31 5.82 7.55
N PHE A 197 -11.66 6.97 7.49
CA PHE A 197 -11.99 8.01 6.51
C PHE A 197 -11.72 7.58 5.06
N LEU A 198 -10.61 6.88 4.79
CA LEU A 198 -10.33 6.34 3.45
C LEU A 198 -11.34 5.26 3.05
N ARG A 199 -11.79 4.41 3.99
CA ARG A 199 -12.86 3.43 3.75
C ARG A 199 -14.19 4.10 3.47
N GLU A 200 -14.52 5.18 4.19
CA GLU A 200 -15.72 6.00 3.93
C GLU A 200 -15.69 6.56 2.51
N LEU A 201 -14.58 7.15 2.08
CA LEU A 201 -14.43 7.67 0.71
C LEU A 201 -14.55 6.57 -0.34
N ASN A 202 -13.92 5.42 -0.11
CA ASN A 202 -14.03 4.29 -1.03
C ASN A 202 -15.46 3.74 -1.11
N ALA A 203 -16.16 3.65 0.02
CA ALA A 203 -17.57 3.23 0.08
C ALA A 203 -18.51 4.19 -0.65
N GLN A 204 -18.15 5.46 -0.77
CA GLN A 204 -18.88 6.43 -1.59
C GLN A 204 -18.65 6.22 -3.11
N GLY A 205 -17.66 5.40 -3.50
CA GLY A 205 -17.35 5.10 -4.91
C GLY A 205 -16.02 5.67 -5.39
N MET A 206 -15.23 6.31 -4.52
CA MET A 206 -13.87 6.75 -4.85
C MET A 206 -12.99 5.53 -5.13
N THR A 207 -12.25 5.56 -6.25
CA THR A 207 -11.21 4.57 -6.52
C THR A 207 -9.94 5.00 -5.79
N ILE A 208 -9.28 4.08 -5.07
CA ILE A 208 -8.09 4.42 -4.27
C ILE A 208 -6.92 3.50 -4.64
N ILE A 209 -5.74 4.09 -4.87
CA ILE A 209 -4.47 3.38 -4.99
C ILE A 209 -3.60 3.79 -3.81
N LEU A 210 -3.09 2.82 -3.05
CA LEU A 210 -2.24 3.02 -1.89
C LEU A 210 -0.89 2.34 -2.09
N THR A 211 0.21 3.08 -1.91
CA THR A 211 1.51 2.49 -1.61
C THR A 211 1.73 2.56 -0.10
N SER A 212 2.20 1.48 0.49
CA SER A 212 2.57 1.46 1.89
C SER A 212 3.66 0.43 2.14
N HIS A 213 4.51 0.72 3.12
CA HIS A 213 5.44 -0.24 3.70
C HIS A 213 4.85 -0.97 4.89
N TYR A 214 3.68 -0.53 5.38
CA TYR A 214 2.95 -1.19 6.45
C TYR A 214 1.94 -2.16 5.84
N PHE A 215 2.28 -3.45 5.79
CA PHE A 215 1.39 -4.47 5.22
C PHE A 215 0.02 -4.54 5.94
N GLU A 216 -0.03 -4.19 7.22
CA GLU A 216 -1.28 -4.08 7.98
C GLU A 216 -2.28 -3.10 7.32
N GLU A 217 -1.79 -2.02 6.70
CA GLU A 217 -2.64 -1.06 6.00
C GLU A 217 -3.27 -1.67 4.77
N VAL A 218 -2.46 -2.42 4.02
CA VAL A 218 -2.88 -3.09 2.81
C VAL A 218 -3.96 -4.13 3.13
N GLU A 219 -3.74 -4.95 4.15
CA GLU A 219 -4.70 -5.98 4.56
C GLU A 219 -6.02 -5.40 5.08
N ARG A 220 -5.97 -4.25 5.76
CA ARG A 220 -7.16 -3.62 6.33
C ARG A 220 -7.97 -2.80 5.32
N LEU A 221 -7.31 -2.22 4.32
CA LEU A 221 -7.93 -1.26 3.40
C LEU A 221 -8.17 -1.82 2.01
N CYS A 222 -7.20 -2.56 1.48
CA CYS A 222 -7.21 -2.95 0.09
C CYS A 222 -7.96 -4.27 -0.12
N ARG A 223 -8.61 -4.39 -1.28
CA ARG A 223 -9.22 -5.65 -1.74
C ARG A 223 -8.42 -6.30 -2.85
N ASN A 224 -7.69 -5.48 -3.61
CA ASN A 224 -6.86 -5.89 -4.72
C ASN A 224 -5.43 -5.40 -4.49
N ILE A 225 -4.49 -6.08 -5.14
CA ILE A 225 -3.08 -5.74 -5.06
C ILE A 225 -2.42 -5.88 -6.42
N ILE A 226 -1.56 -4.92 -6.70
CA ILE A 226 -0.69 -4.84 -7.86
C ILE A 226 0.74 -4.91 -7.33
N ILE A 227 1.48 -5.95 -7.73
CA ILE A 227 2.88 -6.15 -7.34
C ILE A 227 3.77 -5.86 -8.53
N LEU A 228 4.66 -4.87 -8.38
CA LEU A 228 5.72 -4.57 -9.35
C LEU A 228 7.06 -5.06 -8.83
N ASN A 229 7.89 -5.55 -9.75
CA ASN A 229 9.31 -5.84 -9.48
C ASN A 229 10.12 -5.50 -10.73
N LYS A 230 11.25 -4.80 -10.56
CA LYS A 230 12.16 -4.42 -11.65
C LYS A 230 11.45 -3.87 -12.91
N GLY A 231 10.43 -3.04 -12.71
CA GLY A 231 9.66 -2.43 -13.81
C GLY A 231 8.66 -3.35 -14.51
N LYS A 232 8.44 -4.58 -14.03
CA LYS A 232 7.46 -5.54 -14.57
C LYS A 232 6.32 -5.77 -13.59
N LEU A 233 5.16 -6.15 -14.13
CA LEU A 233 4.02 -6.61 -13.34
C LEU A 233 4.22 -8.08 -12.97
N ILE A 234 4.10 -8.37 -11.67
CA ILE A 234 4.22 -9.72 -11.11
C ILE A 234 2.84 -10.30 -10.82
N GLU A 235 1.98 -9.51 -10.19
CA GLU A 235 0.62 -9.90 -9.84
C GLU A 235 -0.33 -8.71 -9.93
N ASN A 236 -1.56 -8.96 -10.37
CA ASN A 236 -2.69 -8.04 -10.28
C ASN A 236 -3.95 -8.87 -10.00
N LYS A 237 -4.33 -9.02 -8.73
CA LYS A 237 -5.46 -9.85 -8.32
C LYS A 237 -6.02 -9.47 -6.96
N PRO A 238 -7.20 -10.01 -6.58
CA PRO A 238 -7.72 -9.91 -5.23
C PRO A 238 -6.74 -10.45 -4.17
N ILE A 239 -6.71 -9.81 -3.00
CA ILE A 239 -5.78 -10.19 -1.91
C ILE A 239 -6.11 -11.58 -1.35
N ASN A 240 -7.39 -11.93 -1.24
CA ASN A 240 -7.81 -13.26 -0.78
C ASN A 240 -7.23 -14.38 -1.65
N GLU A 241 -7.18 -14.20 -2.97
CA GLU A 241 -6.58 -15.19 -3.88
C GLU A 241 -5.07 -15.36 -3.65
N LEU A 242 -4.36 -14.32 -3.23
CA LEU A 242 -2.94 -14.45 -2.84
C LEU A 242 -2.77 -15.24 -1.55
N LEU A 243 -3.67 -15.03 -0.58
CA LEU A 243 -3.66 -15.74 0.69
C LEU A 243 -4.01 -17.23 0.49
N ASP A 244 -4.95 -17.53 -0.41
CA ASP A 244 -5.39 -18.90 -0.74
C ASP A 244 -4.35 -19.70 -1.56
N VAL A 245 -3.63 -19.05 -2.49
CA VAL A 245 -2.55 -19.73 -3.23
C VAL A 245 -1.39 -20.13 -2.30
N SER A 246 -1.24 -19.43 -1.18
CA SER A 246 -0.17 -19.64 -0.19
C SER A 246 -0.51 -20.70 0.85
N SER A 247 -1.79 -20.95 1.12
CA SER A 247 -2.21 -22.10 1.93
C SER A 247 -1.93 -23.45 1.24
N THR A 248 -1.77 -23.46 -0.09
CA THR A 248 -1.39 -24.65 -0.86
C THR A 248 0.14 -24.79 -1.04
N LYS A 249 0.92 -23.72 -0.82
CA LYS A 249 2.38 -23.72 -0.94
C LYS A 249 3.00 -22.94 0.22
N VAL A 250 3.33 -23.69 1.28
CA VAL A 250 4.13 -23.26 2.45
C VAL A 250 3.40 -22.38 3.48
N ALA A 251 2.32 -22.91 4.07
CA ALA A 251 2.00 -22.53 5.44
C ALA A 251 3.07 -23.14 6.36
N LYS A 252 4.06 -22.34 6.73
CA LYS A 252 5.02 -22.67 7.79
C LYS A 252 4.72 -21.78 8.99
N ASN A 253 4.60 -22.38 10.16
CA ASN A 253 4.41 -21.66 11.41
C ASN A 253 5.73 -21.72 12.17
N ASN A 254 6.33 -20.57 12.42
CA ASN A 254 7.59 -20.49 13.16
C ASN A 254 7.31 -20.22 14.63
N PHE A 255 8.03 -20.90 15.51
CA PHE A 255 7.93 -20.73 16.94
C PHE A 255 9.32 -20.61 17.57
N ILE A 256 9.37 -19.89 18.69
CA ILE A 256 10.51 -19.88 19.61
C ILE A 256 10.08 -20.67 20.84
N LEU A 257 10.83 -21.74 21.12
CA LEU A 257 10.69 -22.55 22.33
C LEU A 257 11.67 -22.04 23.38
N GLU A 258 11.18 -21.80 24.58
CA GLU A 258 12.00 -21.54 25.76
C GLU A 258 12.08 -22.81 26.60
N LEU A 259 13.29 -23.31 26.82
CA LEU A 259 13.55 -24.54 27.56
C LEU A 259 13.85 -24.25 29.03
N LYS A 260 13.42 -25.17 29.91
CA LYS A 260 13.63 -25.05 31.35
C LYS A 260 15.11 -25.15 31.71
N GLU A 261 15.82 -26.05 31.04
CA GLU A 261 17.23 -26.33 31.24
C GLU A 261 17.97 -26.22 29.91
N PRO A 262 19.21 -25.69 29.92
CA PRO A 262 19.94 -25.49 28.69
C PRO A 262 20.45 -26.80 28.09
N LEU A 263 20.38 -26.92 26.77
CA LEU A 263 20.78 -28.12 26.02
C LEU A 263 22.30 -28.20 25.85
N ILE A 264 23.03 -28.41 26.94
CA ILE A 264 24.51 -28.34 26.95
C ILE A 264 25.17 -29.71 26.71
N LEU A 265 24.43 -30.83 26.78
CA LEU A 265 25.00 -32.20 26.71
C LEU A 265 24.39 -33.14 25.66
N MET A 266 23.41 -32.70 24.86
CA MET A 266 22.68 -33.58 23.93
C MET A 266 22.51 -33.01 22.51
N ALA A 267 23.23 -31.95 22.16
CA ALA A 267 23.09 -31.28 20.86
C ALA A 267 23.33 -32.20 19.65
N ASP A 268 24.15 -33.25 19.81
CA ASP A 268 24.45 -34.23 18.74
C ASP A 268 23.53 -35.48 18.76
N GLN A 269 22.58 -35.59 19.69
CA GLN A 269 21.72 -36.79 19.85
C GLN A 269 20.22 -36.53 19.66
N ILE A 270 19.80 -35.29 19.48
CA ILE A 270 18.39 -34.94 19.27
C ILE A 270 18.09 -34.98 17.76
N GLU A 271 17.90 -36.20 17.22
CA GLU A 271 17.32 -36.37 15.89
C GLU A 271 15.79 -36.21 15.97
N LEU A 272 15.31 -34.97 15.93
CA LEU A 272 13.87 -34.67 15.89
C LEU A 272 13.32 -34.61 14.47
N LYS A 273 13.73 -35.53 13.58
CA LYS A 273 13.13 -35.60 12.23
C LYS A 273 11.63 -35.93 12.37
N PRO A 274 10.73 -35.21 11.68
CA PRO A 274 10.94 -34.29 10.55
C PRO A 274 11.02 -32.79 10.91
N PHE A 275 11.20 -32.43 12.18
CA PHE A 275 11.26 -31.05 12.66
C PHE A 275 12.68 -30.49 12.56
N GLU A 276 12.80 -29.30 11.96
CA GLU A 276 14.06 -28.55 11.90
C GLU A 276 14.10 -27.58 13.09
N LEU A 277 15.10 -27.76 13.95
CA LEU A 277 15.35 -26.93 15.13
C LEU A 277 16.67 -26.18 14.96
N ILE A 278 16.65 -24.88 15.22
CA ILE A 278 17.83 -24.01 15.18
C ILE A 278 18.05 -23.45 16.57
N ASN A 279 19.22 -23.71 17.16
CA ASN A 279 19.59 -23.12 18.43
C ASN A 279 19.78 -21.60 18.26
N ILE A 280 19.15 -20.80 19.13
CA ILE A 280 19.36 -19.35 19.21
C ILE A 280 20.36 -19.05 20.32
N ASP A 281 20.14 -19.63 21.50
CA ASP A 281 21.01 -19.56 22.65
C ASP A 281 20.83 -20.79 23.57
N ASP A 282 21.45 -20.77 24.74
CA ASP A 282 21.41 -21.86 25.72
C ASP A 282 19.99 -22.39 26.02
N ARG A 283 18.96 -21.54 25.98
CA ARG A 283 17.57 -21.90 26.35
C ARG A 283 16.54 -21.67 25.27
N HIS A 284 16.87 -20.96 24.19
CA HIS A 284 15.93 -20.62 23.14
C HIS A 284 16.23 -21.38 21.85
N TRP A 285 15.17 -21.97 21.28
CA TRP A 285 15.24 -22.74 20.04
C TRP A 285 14.16 -22.31 19.08
N TRP A 286 14.55 -22.06 17.83
CA TRP A 286 13.62 -21.78 16.75
C TRP A 286 13.17 -23.07 16.07
N VAL A 287 11.88 -23.18 15.78
CA VAL A 287 11.31 -24.32 15.08
C VAL A 287 10.32 -23.89 14.00
N SER A 288 10.41 -24.54 12.84
CA SER A 288 9.42 -24.43 11.77
C SER A 288 8.49 -25.62 11.77
N LEU A 289 7.18 -25.39 11.89
CA LEU A 289 6.15 -26.39 11.69
C LEU A 289 5.52 -26.28 10.31
N TYR A 290 5.32 -27.41 9.66
CA TYR A 290 4.65 -27.54 8.36
C TYR A 290 3.33 -28.31 8.48
N PRO A 291 2.19 -27.67 8.83
CA PRO A 291 0.91 -28.35 9.06
C PRO A 291 0.42 -29.18 7.86
N HIS A 292 0.74 -28.76 6.64
CA HIS A 292 0.42 -29.50 5.41
C HIS A 292 1.12 -30.87 5.32
N GLN A 293 2.22 -31.06 6.03
CA GLN A 293 2.93 -32.34 6.16
C GLN A 293 2.46 -33.13 7.40
N GLY A 294 1.36 -32.71 8.04
CA GLY A 294 0.81 -33.34 9.25
C GLY A 294 1.59 -33.00 10.52
N GLN A 295 2.52 -32.05 10.48
CA GLN A 295 3.29 -31.63 11.65
C GLN A 295 2.45 -30.75 12.59
N THR A 296 2.46 -31.09 13.87
CA THR A 296 1.72 -30.36 14.91
C THR A 296 2.63 -30.01 16.09
N MET A 297 2.28 -28.93 16.80
CA MET A 297 2.99 -28.53 18.02
C MET A 297 2.93 -29.64 19.09
N SER A 298 1.80 -30.33 19.20
CA SER A 298 1.64 -31.43 20.16
C SER A 298 2.61 -32.59 19.91
N GLN A 299 2.88 -32.93 18.63
CA GLN A 299 3.87 -33.96 18.29
C GLN A 299 5.29 -33.52 18.66
N LEU A 300 5.66 -32.28 18.35
CA LEU A 300 6.97 -31.72 18.70
C LEU A 300 7.19 -31.71 20.21
N LEU A 301 6.23 -31.20 20.98
CA LEU A 301 6.30 -31.15 22.44
C LEU A 301 6.34 -32.56 23.05
N GLY A 302 5.61 -33.52 22.47
CA GLY A 302 5.65 -34.92 22.87
C GLY A 302 7.05 -35.54 22.71
N LEU A 303 7.66 -35.36 21.53
CA LEU A 303 9.01 -35.87 21.27
C LEU A 303 10.08 -35.22 22.16
N LEU A 304 9.98 -33.91 22.41
CA LEU A 304 10.86 -33.20 23.34
C LEU A 304 10.71 -33.76 24.76
N ALA A 305 9.48 -34.02 25.21
CA ALA A 305 9.22 -34.59 26.52
C ALA A 305 9.77 -36.03 26.66
N GLU A 306 9.65 -36.87 25.63
CA GLU A 306 10.24 -38.22 25.62
C GLU A 306 11.77 -38.20 25.78
N GLN A 307 12.41 -37.15 25.27
CA GLN A 307 13.85 -36.92 25.39
C GLN A 307 14.24 -36.15 26.67
N GLY A 308 13.30 -35.95 27.60
CA GLY A 308 13.53 -35.26 28.87
C GLY A 308 13.66 -33.75 28.76
N VAL A 309 13.34 -33.16 27.61
CA VAL A 309 13.42 -31.71 27.37
C VAL A 309 12.10 -31.04 27.75
N ALA A 310 12.13 -30.24 28.82
CA ALA A 310 10.98 -29.48 29.29
C ALA A 310 10.91 -28.10 28.62
N VAL A 311 9.82 -27.83 27.89
CA VAL A 311 9.51 -26.52 27.30
C VAL A 311 8.70 -25.69 28.31
N VAL A 312 9.20 -24.53 28.68
CA VAL A 312 8.55 -23.57 29.61
C VAL A 312 7.57 -22.68 28.88
N ASN A 313 7.93 -22.23 27.69
CA ASN A 313 7.15 -21.28 26.93
C ASN A 313 7.27 -21.53 25.42
N VAL A 314 6.20 -21.22 24.70
CA VAL A 314 6.15 -21.31 23.24
C VAL A 314 5.63 -19.99 22.72
N THR A 315 6.49 -19.25 22.03
CA THR A 315 6.12 -17.97 21.43
C THR A 315 6.01 -18.14 19.93
N ASN A 316 4.87 -17.77 19.35
CA ASN A 316 4.70 -17.75 17.91
C ASN A 316 5.42 -16.51 17.34
N GLU A 317 6.36 -16.73 16.42
CA GLU A 317 7.08 -15.66 15.71
C GLU A 317 6.14 -14.87 14.79
N SER A 318 4.99 -15.46 14.40
CA SER A 318 3.97 -14.82 13.55
C SER A 318 3.30 -13.58 14.15
N ARG A 319 3.68 -13.15 15.37
CA ARG A 319 3.38 -11.79 15.84
C ARG A 319 4.21 -10.71 15.16
N GLN A 320 5.22 -11.04 14.34
CA GLN A 320 6.10 -10.05 13.71
C GLN A 320 6.13 -10.02 12.18
N THR A 321 5.59 -11.00 11.45
CA THR A 321 5.61 -10.95 9.97
C THR A 321 4.22 -11.20 9.40
N ASN A 322 3.71 -10.23 8.65
CA ASN A 322 2.38 -10.36 8.06
C ASN A 322 2.39 -11.45 6.98
N MET A 323 1.31 -12.23 6.83
CA MET A 323 1.27 -13.27 5.79
C MET A 323 1.46 -12.66 4.40
N LEU A 324 0.84 -11.50 4.17
CA LEU A 324 1.00 -10.73 2.94
C LEU A 324 2.46 -10.30 2.69
N GLU A 325 3.19 -9.96 3.75
CA GLU A 325 4.62 -9.62 3.69
C GLU A 325 5.46 -10.82 3.26
N THR A 326 5.19 -11.99 3.85
CA THR A 326 5.89 -13.24 3.51
C THR A 326 5.64 -13.62 2.05
N ILE A 327 4.39 -13.52 1.59
CA ILE A 327 4.01 -13.77 0.19
C ILE A 327 4.73 -12.81 -0.74
N PHE A 328 4.72 -11.52 -0.42
CA PHE A 328 5.40 -10.48 -1.19
C PHE A 328 6.91 -10.76 -1.34
N ILE A 329 7.60 -11.11 -0.25
CA ILE A 329 9.03 -11.47 -0.28
C ILE A 329 9.24 -12.69 -1.18
N SER A 330 8.41 -13.72 -1.05
CA SER A 330 8.55 -14.95 -1.85
C SER A 330 8.38 -14.70 -3.36
N LEU A 331 7.42 -13.86 -3.75
CA LEU A 331 7.14 -13.54 -5.15
C LEU A 331 8.27 -12.73 -5.79
N THR A 332 8.77 -11.72 -5.05
CA THR A 332 9.85 -10.86 -5.53
C THR A 332 11.20 -11.58 -5.60
N GLN A 333 11.47 -12.52 -4.68
CA GLN A 333 12.70 -13.32 -4.70
C GLN A 333 12.73 -14.38 -5.81
N LYS A 334 11.61 -15.09 -6.06
CA LYS A 334 11.52 -16.08 -7.15
C LYS A 334 11.86 -15.46 -8.50
N GLU A 335 11.34 -14.27 -8.74
CA GLU A 335 11.56 -13.57 -10.01
C GLU A 335 13.01 -13.08 -10.17
N ASN A 336 13.70 -12.78 -9.06
CA ASN A 336 15.14 -12.47 -9.10
C ASN A 336 15.97 -13.69 -9.50
N LYS A 337 15.68 -14.88 -8.94
CA LYS A 337 16.39 -16.12 -9.29
C LYS A 337 16.19 -16.52 -10.75
N ASN A 338 14.98 -16.38 -11.28
CA ASN A 338 14.69 -16.73 -12.67
C ASN A 338 15.40 -15.83 -13.70
N ASN A 339 15.76 -14.59 -13.32
CA ASN A 339 16.47 -13.65 -14.19
C ASN A 339 18.01 -13.71 -14.04
N GLU A 340 18.56 -14.47 -13.09
CA GLU A 340 20.03 -14.68 -12.96
C GLU A 340 20.51 -15.92 -13.73
N VAL A 341 19.58 -16.77 -14.18
CA VAL A 341 19.87 -18.04 -14.89
C VAL A 341 19.61 -17.93 -16.40
N GLY A 342 19.21 -16.76 -16.91
CA GLY A 342 19.04 -16.46 -18.34
C GLY A 342 19.74 -15.17 -18.70
#